data_AF-A0A1H9LTY4-F1
#
_entry.id   AF-A0A1H9LTY4-F1
#
_cell.length_a   1.000
_cell.length_b   1.000
_cell.length_c   1.000
_cell.angle_alpha   90.00
_cell.angle_beta   90.00
_cell.angle_gamma   90.00
#
_symmetry.space_group_name_H-M   'P 1'
#
loop_
_entity.id
_entity.type
_entity.pdbx_description
1 polymer ?
#
loop_
_entity_poly.entity_id
_entity_poly.type
_entity_poly.pdbx_seq_one_letter_code
_entity_poly.pdbx_strand_id
1 'polypeptide(L)'
;MTTTDLYASELEEAYEKIMQSEHVSETHIPPTGLSLVAWYADRITLLNGLRLYARFLSYPLAFNEKNVSLKSEDFNGLLATVARRLEQIKSEPPLYAYWRTTELVQLPREDADTPKLISEHTDYLLKHKEDLDLEDYIYSLSHLGNYCFAAINNQVPGYLKIAMDLAKYQIEGKYSTGVKGVKCSLPSLLFISMMMIILLNDKKLDWTKVKMKGIEPNDSFTLKDWTEAFIKAYRLKLHSSRRISCIAQCRMRRDFHLEDFVGAAKQIPLIDVSENDLIKLSTRRMELMIHDELIHAGNKLSAKAANKLGTNPPALVKTMRANINDLAKRKEIYLYHADHFMQWLDAFTDLRELRRHYENRPDSVERSQYLWEKRTTILAKLGDYRHISGEWLRKKLQCIDQ
;
A
#
# COMPACT_ATOMS: atom_id res chain seq x y z
N MET A 1 11.42 23.32 16.20
CA MET A 1 12.57 22.55 16.72
C MET A 1 12.18 21.10 16.64
N THR A 2 12.96 20.25 15.99
CA THR A 2 12.70 18.80 15.91
C THR A 2 13.17 18.12 17.20
N THR A 3 12.71 16.90 17.45
CA THR A 3 13.17 16.01 18.53
C THR A 3 14.68 15.82 18.48
N THR A 4 15.25 15.73 17.26
CA THR A 4 16.71 15.62 17.09
C THR A 4 17.42 16.88 17.56
N ASP A 5 16.88 18.06 17.23
CA ASP A 5 17.45 19.35 17.66
C ASP A 5 17.37 19.50 19.18
N LEU A 6 16.25 19.06 19.77
CA LEU A 6 16.07 19.03 21.23
C LEU A 6 17.14 18.15 21.89
N TYR A 7 17.31 16.90 21.43
CA TYR A 7 18.30 16.00 22.00
C TYR A 7 19.73 16.51 21.83
N ALA A 8 20.04 17.13 20.69
CA ALA A 8 21.34 17.76 20.46
C ALA A 8 21.59 18.93 21.42
N SER A 9 20.60 19.81 21.61
CA SER A 9 20.68 20.92 22.56
C SER A 9 20.89 20.43 24.00
N GLU A 10 20.16 19.40 24.43
CA GLU A 10 20.31 18.82 25.78
C GLU A 10 21.70 18.21 25.99
N LEU A 11 22.25 17.56 24.96
CA LEU A 11 23.62 17.04 24.98
C LEU A 11 24.66 18.16 25.09
N GLU A 12 24.53 19.20 24.27
CA GLU A 12 25.42 20.37 24.28
C GLU A 12 25.41 21.05 25.64
N GLU A 13 24.23 21.35 26.19
CA GLU A 13 24.10 21.96 27.51
C GLU A 13 24.69 21.10 28.64
N ALA A 14 24.49 19.77 28.57
CA ALA A 14 25.06 18.86 29.56
C ALA A 14 26.59 18.79 29.44
N TYR A 15 27.13 18.83 28.22
CA TYR A 15 28.55 18.85 27.97
C TYR A 15 29.21 20.14 28.45
N GLU A 16 28.59 21.30 28.20
CA GLU A 16 29.07 22.60 28.70
C GLU A 16 29.15 22.63 30.22
N LYS A 17 28.15 22.09 30.92
CA LYS A 17 28.14 21.96 32.39
C LYS A 17 29.29 21.08 32.89
N ILE A 18 29.57 19.97 32.20
CA ILE A 18 30.71 19.11 32.53
C ILE A 18 32.03 19.86 32.32
N MET A 19 32.21 20.49 31.17
CA MET A 19 33.42 21.27 30.85
C MET A 19 33.68 22.35 31.90
N GLN A 20 32.65 23.11 32.29
CA GLN A 20 32.76 24.11 33.35
C GLN A 20 33.19 23.49 34.69
N SER A 21 32.65 22.32 35.05
CA SER A 21 33.04 21.62 36.28
C SER A 21 34.47 21.08 36.25
N GLU A 22 34.96 20.61 35.10
CA GLU A 22 36.33 20.13 34.91
C GLU A 22 37.36 21.25 35.00
N HIS A 23 37.02 22.45 34.50
CA HIS A 23 37.91 23.61 34.53
C HIS A 23 38.07 24.20 35.95
N VAL A 24 37.12 23.92 36.85
CA VAL A 24 37.08 24.46 38.22
C VAL A 24 37.61 23.45 39.26
N SER A 25 37.61 22.15 38.95
CA SER A 25 38.07 21.10 39.88
C SER A 25 39.58 20.87 39.80
N GLU A 26 40.30 21.16 40.88
CA GLU A 26 41.73 20.78 41.06
C GLU A 26 41.94 19.29 41.40
N THR A 27 40.85 18.51 41.54
CA THR A 27 40.89 17.09 41.92
C THR A 27 40.58 16.18 40.73
N HIS A 28 41.30 15.06 40.60
CA HIS A 28 41.11 14.00 39.58
C HIS A 28 39.81 13.18 39.75
N ILE A 29 38.75 13.77 40.30
CA ILE A 29 37.46 13.10 40.47
C ILE A 29 36.66 13.24 39.18
N PRO A 30 36.06 12.17 38.64
CA PRO A 30 35.21 12.26 37.45
C PRO A 30 34.06 13.25 37.66
N PRO A 31 33.75 14.12 36.67
CA PRO A 31 32.63 15.04 36.77
C PRO A 31 31.30 14.34 37.08
N THR A 32 30.53 14.92 38.00
CA THR A 32 29.15 14.51 38.23
C THR A 32 28.32 14.79 36.97
N GLY A 33 27.60 13.79 36.46
CA GLY A 33 26.74 13.96 35.29
C GLY A 33 27.26 13.33 33.99
N LEU A 34 28.45 12.70 33.98
CA LEU A 34 28.95 11.94 32.81
C LEU A 34 27.96 10.89 32.31
N SER A 35 27.23 10.24 33.22
CA SER A 35 26.19 9.27 32.87
C SER A 35 25.00 9.91 32.12
N LEU A 36 24.70 11.17 32.41
CA LEU A 36 23.63 11.92 31.74
C LEU A 36 24.07 12.32 30.32
N VAL A 37 25.31 12.77 30.16
CA VAL A 37 25.90 13.05 28.84
C VAL A 37 25.94 11.78 27.98
N ALA A 38 26.36 10.65 28.55
CA ALA A 38 26.33 9.37 27.86
C ALA A 38 24.91 8.97 27.42
N TRP A 39 23.90 9.22 28.26
CA TRP A 39 22.50 8.97 27.90
C TRP A 39 22.03 9.90 26.77
N TYR A 40 22.33 11.19 26.83
CA TYR A 40 21.93 12.13 25.78
C TYR A 40 22.60 11.82 24.44
N ALA A 41 23.86 11.40 24.44
CA ALA A 41 24.51 10.87 23.24
C ALA A 41 23.80 9.61 22.71
N ASP A 42 23.50 8.64 23.59
CA ASP A 42 22.76 7.42 23.24
C ASP A 42 21.40 7.74 22.61
N ARG A 43 20.65 8.75 23.10
CA ARG A 43 19.33 9.13 22.56
C ARG A 43 19.40 9.54 21.09
N ILE A 44 20.38 10.37 20.73
CA ILE A 44 20.58 10.81 19.34
C ILE A 44 20.92 9.61 18.44
N THR A 45 21.86 8.76 18.90
CA THR A 45 22.24 7.54 18.18
C THR A 45 21.07 6.58 18.03
N LEU A 46 20.28 6.36 19.09
CA LEU A 46 19.12 5.48 19.10
C LEU A 46 18.04 6.00 18.15
N LEU A 47 17.67 7.28 18.23
CA LEU A 47 16.60 7.84 17.40
C LEU A 47 16.95 7.76 15.91
N ASN A 48 18.16 8.21 15.53
CA ASN A 48 18.59 8.18 14.13
C ASN A 48 18.86 6.76 13.63
N GLY A 49 19.42 5.89 14.48
CA GLY A 49 19.65 4.49 14.17
C GLY A 49 18.34 3.73 13.95
N LEU A 50 17.37 3.89 14.84
CA LEU A 50 16.05 3.25 14.72
C LEU A 50 15.26 3.76 13.51
N ARG A 51 15.35 5.07 13.19
CA ARG A 51 14.80 5.64 11.94
C ARG A 51 15.39 4.94 10.70
N LEU A 52 16.72 4.82 10.64
CA LEU A 52 17.40 4.16 9.53
C LEU A 52 17.04 2.68 9.45
N TYR A 53 17.00 2.00 10.60
CA TYR A 53 16.67 0.59 10.68
C TYR A 53 15.22 0.30 10.24
N ALA A 54 14.25 1.13 10.65
CA ALA A 54 12.86 1.02 10.18
C ALA A 54 12.75 1.17 8.65
N ARG A 55 13.54 2.09 8.05
CA ARG A 55 13.63 2.26 6.59
C ARG A 55 14.25 1.03 5.93
N PHE A 56 15.35 0.52 6.48
CA PHE A 56 16.01 -0.70 6.00
C PHE A 56 15.04 -1.88 5.95
N LEU A 57 14.30 -2.11 7.03
CA LEU A 57 13.30 -3.18 7.13
C LEU A 57 12.12 -2.99 6.16
N SER A 58 11.66 -1.75 5.97
CA SER A 58 10.49 -1.46 5.12
C SER A 58 10.80 -1.41 3.63
N TYR A 59 12.03 -1.03 3.28
CA TYR A 59 12.44 -0.77 1.90
C TYR A 59 13.77 -1.46 1.56
N PRO A 60 13.92 -2.78 1.76
CA PRO A 60 15.20 -3.47 1.64
C PRO A 60 15.84 -3.30 0.24
N LEU A 61 15.01 -3.20 -0.80
CA LEU A 61 15.48 -2.98 -2.18
C LEU A 61 16.20 -1.64 -2.39
N ALA A 62 15.89 -0.62 -1.59
CA ALA A 62 16.58 0.67 -1.67
C ALA A 62 18.03 0.58 -1.17
N PHE A 63 18.33 -0.41 -0.33
CA PHE A 63 19.61 -0.56 0.37
C PHE A 63 20.50 -1.67 -0.21
N ASN A 64 20.15 -2.24 -1.37
CA ASN A 64 20.95 -3.26 -2.02
C ASN A 64 22.40 -2.78 -2.32
N GLU A 65 23.27 -3.73 -2.66
CA GLU A 65 24.70 -3.49 -2.91
C GLU A 65 24.97 -2.48 -4.05
N LYS A 66 24.02 -2.28 -4.97
CA LYS A 66 24.15 -1.32 -6.07
C LYS A 66 23.90 0.13 -5.64
N ASN A 67 23.24 0.36 -4.50
CA ASN A 67 22.81 1.68 -4.05
C ASN A 67 23.60 2.16 -2.82
N VAL A 68 23.33 1.57 -1.65
CA VAL A 68 23.86 2.03 -0.35
C VAL A 68 24.62 0.90 0.36
N SER A 69 24.40 -0.36 0.00
CA SER A 69 25.07 -1.54 0.56
C SER A 69 24.96 -1.67 2.09
N LEU A 70 23.81 -1.31 2.67
CA LEU A 70 23.53 -1.60 4.08
C LEU A 70 23.06 -3.05 4.25
N LYS A 71 23.60 -3.74 5.25
CA LYS A 71 23.27 -5.12 5.61
C LYS A 71 22.73 -5.17 7.04
N SER A 72 22.11 -6.29 7.41
CA SER A 72 21.53 -6.44 8.75
C SER A 72 22.60 -6.36 9.85
N GLU A 73 23.82 -6.81 9.57
CA GLU A 73 24.95 -6.80 10.50
C GLU A 73 25.41 -5.39 10.88
N ASP A 74 25.19 -4.40 10.01
CA ASP A 74 25.53 -3.00 10.26
C ASP A 74 24.69 -2.41 11.42
N PHE A 75 23.57 -3.05 11.76
CA PHE A 75 22.69 -2.65 12.86
C PHE A 75 22.98 -3.37 14.18
N ASN A 76 23.96 -4.29 14.24
CA ASN A 76 24.28 -5.05 15.46
C ASN A 76 24.61 -4.13 16.66
N GLY A 77 25.39 -3.07 16.42
CA GLY A 77 25.73 -2.09 17.46
C GLY A 77 24.50 -1.32 17.98
N LEU A 78 23.60 -0.93 17.07
CA LEU A 78 22.34 -0.29 17.44
C LEU A 78 21.48 -1.22 18.30
N LEU A 79 21.29 -2.46 17.86
CA LEU A 79 20.47 -3.45 18.56
C LEU A 79 21.02 -3.79 19.95
N ALA A 80 22.36 -3.83 20.10
CA ALA A 80 22.99 -3.99 21.40
C ALA A 80 22.72 -2.81 22.34
N THR A 81 22.74 -1.57 21.82
CA THR A 81 22.39 -0.38 22.62
C THR A 81 20.91 -0.36 22.98
N VAL A 82 20.01 -0.74 22.06
CA VAL A 82 18.58 -0.91 22.35
C VAL A 82 18.36 -1.88 23.50
N ALA A 83 19.00 -3.05 23.48
CA ALA A 83 18.85 -4.05 24.54
C ALA A 83 19.30 -3.52 25.91
N ARG A 84 20.39 -2.75 25.97
CA ARG A 84 20.90 -2.15 27.22
C ARG A 84 20.03 -1.01 27.74
N ARG A 85 19.29 -0.32 26.88
CA ARG A 85 18.54 0.91 27.18
C ARG A 85 17.03 0.73 27.10
N LEU A 86 16.54 -0.52 27.09
CA LEU A 86 15.14 -0.82 26.77
C LEU A 86 14.14 -0.08 27.67
N GLU A 87 14.38 -0.04 28.98
CA GLU A 87 13.48 0.63 29.92
C GLU A 87 13.46 2.15 29.72
N GLN A 88 14.60 2.76 29.42
CA GLN A 88 14.66 4.17 29.07
C GLN A 88 13.97 4.45 27.73
N ILE A 89 14.16 3.60 26.73
CA ILE A 89 13.48 3.69 25.42
C ILE A 89 11.96 3.67 25.60
N LYS A 90 11.43 2.77 26.45
CA LYS A 90 9.99 2.69 26.74
C LYS A 90 9.42 3.94 27.39
N SER A 91 10.24 4.71 28.10
CA SER A 91 9.81 5.95 28.76
C SER A 91 9.78 7.17 27.82
N GLU A 92 10.42 7.10 26.65
CA GLU A 92 10.51 8.22 25.71
C GLU A 92 9.66 7.97 24.46
N PRO A 93 8.58 8.75 24.22
CA PRO A 93 7.64 8.47 23.14
C PRO A 93 8.27 8.35 21.73
N PRO A 94 9.21 9.22 21.31
CA PRO A 94 9.86 9.10 20.00
C PRO A 94 10.69 7.83 19.85
N LEU A 95 11.45 7.45 20.88
CA LEU A 95 12.29 6.25 20.88
C LEU A 95 11.42 4.99 20.90
N TYR A 96 10.40 4.94 21.76
CA TYR A 96 9.47 3.82 21.83
C TYR A 96 8.70 3.66 20.51
N ALA A 97 8.24 4.75 19.90
CA ALA A 97 7.50 4.73 18.63
C ALA A 97 8.28 3.98 17.54
N TYR A 98 9.56 4.30 17.33
CA TYR A 98 10.37 3.62 16.34
C TYR A 98 10.81 2.22 16.79
N TRP A 99 11.26 2.05 18.03
CA TRP A 99 11.65 0.73 18.53
C TRP A 99 10.53 -0.28 18.33
N ARG A 100 9.32 0.05 18.82
CA ARG A 100 8.16 -0.82 18.68
C ARG A 100 7.74 -1.01 17.23
N THR A 101 7.85 0.02 16.39
CA THR A 101 7.63 -0.12 14.94
C THR A 101 8.61 -1.12 14.32
N THR A 102 9.91 -1.03 14.64
CA THR A 102 10.93 -1.95 14.11
C THR A 102 10.75 -3.39 14.60
N GLU A 103 10.27 -3.58 15.83
CA GLU A 103 9.93 -4.91 16.35
C GLU A 103 8.75 -5.50 15.57
N LEU A 104 7.66 -4.74 15.41
CA LEU A 104 6.43 -5.21 14.78
C LEU A 104 6.60 -5.57 13.31
N VAL A 105 7.37 -4.78 12.55
CA VAL A 105 7.56 -5.04 11.11
C VAL A 105 8.46 -6.25 10.82
N GLN A 106 9.11 -6.81 11.85
CA GLN A 106 9.90 -8.03 11.75
C GLN A 106 9.10 -9.29 12.12
N LEU A 107 7.93 -9.15 12.73
CA LEU A 107 7.09 -10.28 13.06
C LEU A 107 6.63 -11.03 11.79
N PRO A 108 6.39 -12.35 11.86
CA PRO A 108 5.75 -13.09 10.78
C PRO A 108 4.37 -12.50 10.47
N ARG A 109 4.07 -12.35 9.17
CA ARG A 109 2.78 -11.77 8.72
C ARG A 109 1.62 -12.74 8.92
N GLU A 110 1.93 -14.02 9.03
CA GLU A 110 0.98 -15.11 9.17
C GLU A 110 0.59 -15.35 10.63
N ASP A 111 1.29 -14.73 11.57
CA ASP A 111 0.98 -14.80 12.99
C ASP A 111 -0.35 -14.09 13.30
N ALA A 112 -1.24 -14.80 13.98
CA ALA A 112 -2.59 -14.35 14.30
C ALA A 112 -2.62 -13.17 15.30
N ASP A 113 -1.60 -13.02 16.13
CA ASP A 113 -1.53 -11.96 17.15
C ASP A 113 -0.95 -10.65 16.61
N THR A 114 -0.13 -10.71 15.56
CA THR A 114 0.52 -9.54 14.96
C THR A 114 -0.46 -8.40 14.60
N PRO A 115 -1.62 -8.64 13.95
CA PRO A 115 -2.59 -7.58 13.69
C PRO A 115 -3.02 -6.83 14.96
N LYS A 116 -3.27 -7.55 16.06
CA LYS A 116 -3.68 -6.95 17.33
C LYS A 116 -2.57 -6.06 17.89
N LEU A 117 -1.32 -6.55 17.88
CA LEU A 117 -0.16 -5.79 18.36
C LEU A 117 0.09 -4.51 17.55
N ILE A 118 -0.12 -4.56 16.23
CA ILE A 118 -0.04 -3.36 15.37
C ILE A 118 -1.17 -2.39 15.69
N SER A 119 -2.40 -2.88 15.92
CA SER A 119 -3.52 -2.03 16.32
C SER A 119 -3.25 -1.31 17.64
N GLU A 120 -2.78 -2.04 18.66
CA GLU A 120 -2.41 -1.47 19.97
C GLU A 120 -1.32 -0.40 19.83
N HIS A 121 -0.31 -0.64 18.99
CA HIS A 121 0.74 0.35 18.73
C HIS A 121 0.23 1.55 17.91
N THR A 122 -0.73 1.33 17.01
CA THR A 122 -1.39 2.43 16.28
C THR A 122 -2.15 3.33 17.26
N ASP A 123 -2.86 2.76 18.22
CA ASP A 123 -3.55 3.51 19.28
C ASP A 123 -2.55 4.27 20.16
N TYR A 124 -1.40 3.68 20.46
CA TYR A 124 -0.30 4.37 21.14
C TYR A 124 0.18 5.60 20.35
N LEU A 125 0.46 5.45 19.05
CA LEU A 125 0.93 6.55 18.19
C LEU A 125 -0.09 7.70 18.14
N LEU A 126 -1.38 7.37 18.12
CA LEU A 126 -2.45 8.37 18.15
C LEU A 126 -2.51 9.12 19.48
N LYS A 127 -2.41 8.39 20.60
CA LYS A 127 -2.43 8.95 21.95
C LYS A 127 -1.25 9.89 22.20
N HIS A 128 -0.08 9.53 21.70
CA HIS A 128 1.18 10.27 21.89
C HIS A 128 1.54 11.17 20.71
N LYS A 129 0.60 11.44 19.80
CA LYS A 129 0.86 12.18 18.57
C LYS A 129 1.50 13.56 18.82
N GLU A 130 1.08 14.26 19.87
CA GLU A 130 1.60 15.59 20.20
C GLU A 130 3.00 15.53 20.87
N ASP A 131 3.41 14.37 21.35
CA ASP A 131 4.76 14.11 21.89
C ASP A 131 5.77 13.70 20.80
N LEU A 132 5.31 13.58 19.56
CA LEU A 132 6.10 13.13 18.42
C LEU A 132 6.27 14.27 17.41
N ASP A 133 7.44 14.36 16.80
CA ASP A 133 7.56 15.13 15.58
C ASP A 133 6.58 14.60 14.53
N LEU A 134 5.96 15.51 13.79
CA LEU A 134 5.02 15.15 12.73
C LEU A 134 5.63 14.15 11.74
N GLU A 135 6.91 14.32 11.39
CA GLU A 135 7.58 13.37 10.48
C GLU A 135 7.71 11.98 11.09
N ASP A 136 8.06 11.87 12.37
CA ASP A 136 8.24 10.60 13.05
C ASP A 136 6.92 9.83 13.23
N TYR A 137 5.87 10.56 13.59
CA TYR A 137 4.52 10.03 13.60
C TYR A 137 4.13 9.49 12.22
N ILE A 138 4.33 10.28 11.15
CA ILE A 138 3.99 9.88 9.79
C ILE A 138 4.84 8.70 9.30
N TYR A 139 6.14 8.67 9.59
CA TYR A 139 7.00 7.57 9.15
C TYR A 139 6.67 6.27 9.87
N SER A 140 6.41 6.30 11.18
CA SER A 140 5.97 5.12 11.93
C SER A 140 4.70 4.52 11.34
N LEU A 141 3.68 5.36 11.07
CA LEU A 141 2.46 4.93 10.39
C LEU A 141 2.73 4.37 8.99
N SER A 142 3.67 4.97 8.25
CA SER A 142 4.02 4.54 6.89
C SER A 142 4.67 3.15 6.88
N HIS A 143 5.59 2.89 7.81
CA HIS A 143 6.29 1.61 7.93
C HIS A 143 5.31 0.48 8.28
N LEU A 144 4.46 0.69 9.29
CA LEU A 144 3.39 -0.25 9.65
C LEU A 144 2.39 -0.43 8.50
N GLY A 145 2.04 0.65 7.81
CA GLY A 145 1.12 0.63 6.68
C GLY A 145 1.65 -0.24 5.55
N ASN A 146 2.91 -0.05 5.15
CA ASN A 146 3.56 -0.89 4.14
C ASN A 146 3.60 -2.36 4.53
N TYR A 147 3.90 -2.65 5.80
CA TYR A 147 3.87 -4.01 6.32
C TYR A 147 2.47 -4.64 6.19
N CYS A 148 1.42 -3.90 6.58
CA CYS A 148 0.04 -4.35 6.45
C CYS A 148 -0.37 -4.55 4.97
N PHE A 149 0.04 -3.64 4.07
CA PHE A 149 -0.21 -3.79 2.63
C PHE A 149 0.46 -5.04 2.06
N ALA A 150 1.69 -5.35 2.46
CA ALA A 150 2.37 -6.57 2.06
C ALA A 150 1.62 -7.82 2.55
N ALA A 151 1.14 -7.81 3.80
CA ALA A 151 0.34 -8.91 4.35
C ALA A 151 -1.01 -9.09 3.63
N ILE A 152 -1.71 -7.99 3.31
CA ILE A 152 -2.96 -8.01 2.53
C ILE A 152 -2.73 -8.58 1.13
N ASN A 153 -1.64 -8.19 0.46
CA ASN A 153 -1.28 -8.72 -0.85
C ASN A 153 -0.98 -10.23 -0.79
N ASN A 154 -0.51 -10.73 0.35
CA ASN A 154 -0.33 -12.16 0.64
C ASN A 154 -1.60 -12.84 1.18
N GLN A 155 -2.76 -12.17 1.07
CA GLN A 155 -4.07 -12.70 1.49
C GLN A 155 -4.18 -13.00 2.99
N VAL A 156 -3.54 -12.20 3.83
CA VAL A 156 -3.76 -12.24 5.28
C VAL A 156 -4.78 -11.16 5.66
N PRO A 157 -6.08 -11.51 5.82
CA PRO A 157 -7.16 -10.52 5.90
C PRO A 157 -7.20 -9.72 7.21
N GLY A 158 -6.51 -10.18 8.27
CA GLY A 158 -6.49 -9.55 9.59
C GLY A 158 -5.96 -8.10 9.59
N TYR A 159 -5.19 -7.73 8.57
CA TYR A 159 -4.56 -6.40 8.46
C TYR A 159 -5.43 -5.36 7.74
N LEU A 160 -6.55 -5.76 7.16
CA LEU A 160 -7.26 -4.93 6.19
C LEU A 160 -7.83 -3.62 6.79
N LYS A 161 -8.41 -3.70 7.99
CA LYS A 161 -8.91 -2.51 8.71
C LYS A 161 -7.74 -1.64 9.20
N ILE A 162 -6.71 -2.28 9.75
CA ILE A 162 -5.53 -1.60 10.29
C ILE A 162 -4.81 -0.80 9.19
N ALA A 163 -4.63 -1.39 8.01
CA ALA A 163 -4.04 -0.68 6.87
C ALA A 163 -4.85 0.55 6.46
N MET A 164 -6.18 0.47 6.54
CA MET A 164 -7.06 1.61 6.26
C MET A 164 -6.86 2.72 7.30
N ASP A 165 -6.85 2.37 8.58
CA ASP A 165 -6.68 3.31 9.68
C ASP A 165 -5.30 3.99 9.59
N LEU A 166 -4.22 3.23 9.40
CA LEU A 166 -2.87 3.75 9.19
C LEU A 166 -2.78 4.72 8.00
N ALA A 167 -3.32 4.33 6.83
CA ALA A 167 -3.32 5.18 5.65
C ALA A 167 -4.15 6.46 5.87
N LYS A 168 -5.31 6.35 6.53
CA LYS A 168 -6.14 7.49 6.90
C LYS A 168 -5.36 8.46 7.78
N TYR A 169 -4.78 7.98 8.88
CA TYR A 169 -4.04 8.82 9.84
C TYR A 169 -2.80 9.46 9.22
N GLN A 170 -2.12 8.73 8.33
CA GLN A 170 -0.99 9.25 7.56
C GLN A 170 -1.44 10.40 6.65
N ILE A 171 -2.55 10.23 5.92
CA ILE A 171 -3.08 11.27 5.03
C ILE A 171 -3.53 12.50 5.83
N GLU A 172 -4.28 12.30 6.91
CA GLU A 172 -4.80 13.38 7.74
C GLU A 172 -3.67 14.18 8.40
N GLY A 173 -2.70 13.50 9.00
CA GLY A 173 -1.59 14.14 9.68
C GLY A 173 -0.75 15.01 8.74
N LYS A 174 -0.47 14.51 7.52
CA LYS A 174 0.41 15.21 6.58
C LYS A 174 -0.29 16.22 5.68
N TYR A 175 -1.53 15.96 5.25
CA TYR A 175 -2.18 16.74 4.19
C TYR A 175 -3.38 17.57 4.65
N SER A 176 -3.90 17.31 5.85
CA SER A 176 -5.06 18.01 6.40
C SER A 176 -4.71 19.04 7.47
N THR A 177 -3.45 19.15 7.87
CA THR A 177 -2.93 20.11 8.88
C THR A 177 -2.57 21.47 8.29
N GLY A 178 -2.60 21.64 6.96
CA GLY A 178 -2.47 22.94 6.32
C GLY A 178 -1.11 23.61 6.50
N VAL A 179 -0.04 22.82 6.72
CA VAL A 179 1.34 23.33 6.84
C VAL A 179 1.66 24.22 5.64
N LYS A 180 1.67 25.54 5.87
CA LYS A 180 1.92 26.55 4.84
C LYS A 180 3.41 26.46 4.44
N GLY A 181 3.69 26.49 3.15
CA GLY A 181 5.06 26.58 2.61
C GLY A 181 5.71 25.26 2.18
N VAL A 182 5.20 24.10 2.61
CA VAL A 182 5.72 22.80 2.15
C VAL A 182 4.91 22.32 0.95
N LYS A 183 5.49 22.39 -0.26
CA LYS A 183 4.93 21.83 -1.50
C LYS A 183 5.01 20.29 -1.52
N CYS A 184 4.52 19.61 -0.49
CA CYS A 184 4.40 18.15 -0.53
C CYS A 184 3.05 17.77 -1.13
N SER A 185 3.07 17.27 -2.37
CA SER A 185 1.90 16.62 -2.96
C SER A 185 1.64 15.26 -2.30
N LEU A 186 0.36 14.89 -2.17
CA LEU A 186 -0.05 13.55 -1.77
C LEU A 186 0.41 12.54 -2.83
N PRO A 187 1.21 11.51 -2.46
CA PRO A 187 1.65 10.50 -3.40
C PRO A 187 0.47 9.78 -4.05
N SER A 188 0.48 9.72 -5.38
CA SER A 188 -0.54 9.03 -6.17
C SER A 188 -0.76 7.59 -5.72
N LEU A 189 0.32 6.88 -5.37
CA LEU A 189 0.25 5.50 -4.89
C LEU A 189 -0.51 5.37 -3.57
N LEU A 190 -0.27 6.26 -2.60
CA LEU A 190 -0.99 6.26 -1.33
C LEU A 190 -2.48 6.54 -1.53
N PHE A 191 -2.80 7.52 -2.39
CA PHE A 191 -4.18 7.86 -2.73
C PHE A 191 -4.93 6.69 -3.40
N ILE A 192 -4.30 6.01 -4.36
CA ILE A 192 -4.89 4.84 -5.04
C ILE A 192 -4.96 3.63 -4.10
N SER A 193 -3.96 3.42 -3.25
CA SER A 193 -3.92 2.28 -2.32
C SER A 193 -4.99 2.41 -1.24
N MET A 194 -5.24 3.62 -0.73
CA MET A 194 -6.37 3.91 0.16
C MET A 194 -7.69 3.49 -0.50
N MET A 195 -7.91 3.89 -1.77
CA MET A 195 -9.09 3.48 -2.54
C MET A 195 -9.21 1.95 -2.66
N MET A 196 -8.11 1.25 -2.93
CA MET A 196 -8.12 -0.21 -3.02
C MET A 196 -8.49 -0.89 -1.70
N ILE A 197 -7.96 -0.43 -0.57
CA ILE A 197 -8.32 -0.96 0.76
C ILE A 197 -9.80 -0.71 1.05
N ILE A 198 -10.31 0.47 0.71
CA ILE A 198 -11.72 0.83 0.92
C ILE A 198 -12.63 -0.16 0.18
N LEU A 199 -12.36 -0.42 -1.11
CA LEU A 199 -13.16 -1.36 -1.90
C LEU A 199 -13.08 -2.79 -1.35
N LEU A 200 -11.91 -3.21 -0.86
CA LEU A 200 -11.73 -4.50 -0.20
C LEU A 200 -12.49 -4.63 1.13
N ASN A 201 -12.80 -3.51 1.79
CA ASN A 201 -13.53 -3.45 3.05
C ASN A 201 -15.04 -3.24 2.90
N ASP A 202 -15.58 -3.17 1.68
CA ASP A 202 -16.98 -2.79 1.40
C ASP A 202 -18.00 -3.45 2.34
N LYS A 203 -17.90 -4.77 2.49
CA LYS A 203 -18.84 -5.59 3.30
C LYS A 203 -18.47 -5.68 4.79
N LYS A 204 -17.34 -5.12 5.20
CA LYS A 204 -16.79 -5.25 6.57
C LYS A 204 -16.96 -3.98 7.40
N LEU A 205 -17.20 -2.84 6.76
CA LEU A 205 -17.27 -1.55 7.42
C LEU A 205 -18.67 -0.95 7.28
N ASP A 206 -19.08 -0.27 8.36
CA ASP A 206 -20.25 0.59 8.34
C ASP A 206 -19.82 1.99 7.86
N TRP A 207 -20.03 2.27 6.58
CA TRP A 207 -19.60 3.52 5.93
C TRP A 207 -20.23 4.79 6.52
N THR A 208 -21.35 4.66 7.24
CA THR A 208 -21.98 5.75 7.99
C THR A 208 -21.15 6.18 9.22
N LYS A 209 -20.23 5.32 9.68
CA LYS A 209 -19.39 5.56 10.86
C LYS A 209 -17.93 5.85 10.52
N VAL A 210 -17.50 5.62 9.29
CA VAL A 210 -16.11 5.85 8.87
C VAL A 210 -15.88 7.35 8.64
N LYS A 211 -15.37 8.03 9.67
CA LYS A 211 -15.02 9.46 9.58
C LYS A 211 -13.62 9.67 9.03
N MET A 212 -13.40 10.76 8.30
CA MET A 212 -12.08 11.26 7.93
C MET A 212 -12.17 12.78 7.80
N LYS A 213 -11.11 13.53 8.13
CA LYS A 213 -11.10 15.00 8.01
C LYS A 213 -11.49 15.43 6.59
N GLY A 214 -12.56 16.23 6.48
CA GLY A 214 -13.14 16.66 5.21
C GLY A 214 -14.20 15.72 4.61
N ILE A 215 -14.57 14.65 5.33
CA ILE A 215 -15.63 13.70 4.99
C ILE A 215 -16.52 13.56 6.24
N GLU A 216 -17.77 14.02 6.13
CA GLU A 216 -18.78 13.90 7.18
C GLU A 216 -19.87 12.93 6.69
N PRO A 217 -19.82 11.65 7.09
CA PRO A 217 -20.86 10.68 6.75
C PRO A 217 -22.21 11.06 7.38
N ASN A 218 -23.29 10.62 6.72
CA ASN A 218 -24.66 10.67 7.24
C ASN A 218 -25.25 9.24 7.30
N ASP A 219 -26.50 9.12 7.76
CA ASP A 219 -27.16 7.82 7.98
C ASP A 219 -27.39 7.00 6.69
N SER A 220 -27.25 7.62 5.51
CA SER A 220 -27.41 6.96 4.20
C SER A 220 -26.10 6.86 3.42
N PHE A 221 -24.95 7.10 4.05
CA PHE A 221 -23.68 7.24 3.35
C PHE A 221 -23.18 5.89 2.82
N THR A 222 -23.17 5.73 1.51
CA THR A 222 -22.74 4.49 0.85
C THR A 222 -21.22 4.48 0.59
N LEU A 223 -20.68 3.32 0.22
CA LEU A 223 -19.31 3.20 -0.30
C LEU A 223 -19.05 4.18 -1.45
N LYS A 224 -20.02 4.36 -2.35
CA LYS A 224 -19.91 5.28 -3.48
C LYS A 224 -19.80 6.74 -3.01
N ASP A 225 -20.60 7.12 -2.03
CA ASP A 225 -20.59 8.48 -1.47
C ASP A 225 -19.28 8.75 -0.74
N TRP A 226 -18.81 7.79 0.06
CA TRP A 226 -17.54 7.89 0.78
C TRP A 226 -16.36 8.06 -0.17
N THR A 227 -16.29 7.23 -1.21
CA THR A 227 -15.20 7.28 -2.20
C THR A 227 -15.19 8.59 -3.00
N GLU A 228 -16.35 9.14 -3.40
CA GLU A 228 -16.41 10.48 -4.02
C GLU A 228 -16.06 11.59 -3.03
N ALA A 229 -16.49 11.50 -1.77
CA ALA A 229 -16.14 12.47 -0.74
C ALA A 229 -14.62 12.51 -0.50
N PHE A 230 -13.97 11.35 -0.42
CA PHE A 230 -12.51 11.24 -0.35
C PHE A 230 -11.82 11.87 -1.55
N ILE A 231 -12.28 11.56 -2.77
CA ILE A 231 -11.75 12.17 -3.99
C ILE A 231 -11.91 13.70 -3.93
N LYS A 232 -13.09 14.20 -3.54
CA LYS A 232 -13.37 15.64 -3.46
C LYS A 232 -12.46 16.33 -2.44
N ALA A 233 -12.29 15.75 -1.26
CA ALA A 233 -11.48 16.30 -0.18
C ALA A 233 -9.98 16.35 -0.53
N TYR A 234 -9.45 15.29 -1.16
CA TYR A 234 -8.00 15.12 -1.30
C TYR A 234 -7.44 15.29 -2.72
N ARG A 235 -8.27 15.36 -3.77
CA ARG A 235 -7.78 15.52 -5.16
C ARG A 235 -6.86 16.72 -5.40
N LEU A 236 -7.08 17.83 -4.69
CA LEU A 236 -6.27 19.04 -4.85
C LEU A 236 -4.89 18.92 -4.19
N LYS A 237 -4.71 17.92 -3.31
CA LYS A 237 -3.41 17.58 -2.70
C LYS A 237 -2.53 16.75 -3.64
N LEU A 238 -3.11 16.11 -4.67
CA LEU A 238 -2.36 15.43 -5.70
C LEU A 238 -1.60 16.42 -6.59
N HIS A 239 -0.44 15.98 -7.08
CA HIS A 239 0.31 16.71 -8.09
C HIS A 239 -0.55 16.96 -9.34
N SER A 240 -0.52 18.18 -9.88
CA SER A 240 -1.40 18.61 -10.97
C SER A 240 -1.30 17.71 -12.21
N SER A 241 -0.08 17.33 -12.61
CA SER A 241 0.15 16.47 -13.78
C SER A 241 -0.46 15.06 -13.65
N ARG A 242 -0.62 14.55 -12.43
CA ARG A 242 -1.12 13.18 -12.18
C ARG A 242 -2.57 13.14 -11.72
N ARG A 243 -3.13 14.29 -11.34
CA ARG A 243 -4.44 14.40 -10.67
C ARG A 243 -5.56 13.72 -11.47
N ILE A 244 -5.69 14.03 -12.75
CA ILE A 244 -6.76 13.49 -13.60
C ILE A 244 -6.65 11.96 -13.69
N SER A 245 -5.46 11.45 -14.03
CA SER A 245 -5.20 10.01 -14.15
C SER A 245 -5.49 9.26 -12.84
N CYS A 246 -5.05 9.80 -11.69
CA CYS A 246 -5.28 9.16 -10.38
C CYS A 246 -6.77 9.09 -10.00
N ILE A 247 -7.51 10.18 -10.24
CA ILE A 247 -8.96 10.22 -9.98
C ILE A 247 -9.68 9.24 -10.88
N ALA A 248 -9.33 9.20 -12.16
CA ALA A 248 -9.89 8.28 -13.13
C ALA A 248 -9.63 6.82 -12.73
N GLN A 249 -8.41 6.48 -12.27
CA GLN A 249 -8.11 5.14 -11.74
C GLN A 249 -8.98 4.78 -10.54
N CYS A 250 -9.17 5.69 -9.59
CA CYS A 250 -10.00 5.43 -8.41
C CYS A 250 -11.46 5.19 -8.80
N ARG A 251 -12.01 6.05 -9.66
CA ARG A 251 -13.40 5.92 -10.15
C ARG A 251 -13.59 4.66 -10.97
N MET A 252 -12.66 4.34 -11.87
CA MET A 252 -12.70 3.11 -12.67
C MET A 252 -12.81 1.87 -11.77
N ARG A 253 -11.98 1.79 -10.73
CA ARG A 253 -11.94 0.64 -9.81
C ARG A 253 -13.20 0.55 -8.95
N ARG A 254 -13.68 1.69 -8.44
CA ARG A 254 -14.94 1.75 -7.70
C ARG A 254 -16.12 1.34 -8.58
N ASP A 255 -16.25 1.94 -9.75
CA ASP A 255 -17.38 1.68 -10.65
C ASP A 255 -17.38 0.22 -11.10
N PHE A 256 -16.20 -0.37 -11.34
CA PHE A 256 -16.08 -1.81 -11.59
C PHE A 256 -16.52 -2.66 -10.40
N HIS A 257 -16.11 -2.31 -9.16
CA HIS A 257 -16.50 -3.01 -7.93
C HIS A 257 -18.02 -2.95 -7.69
N LEU A 258 -18.64 -1.81 -8.03
CA LEU A 258 -20.09 -1.60 -7.94
C LEU A 258 -20.87 -2.13 -9.16
N GLU A 259 -20.21 -2.89 -10.03
CA GLU A 259 -20.77 -3.45 -11.27
C GLU A 259 -21.32 -2.38 -12.27
N ASP A 260 -20.93 -1.10 -12.13
CA ASP A 260 -21.17 -0.02 -13.11
C ASP A 260 -20.07 -0.01 -14.19
N PHE A 261 -20.08 -1.03 -15.05
CA PHE A 261 -19.07 -1.19 -16.09
C PHE A 261 -19.07 -0.07 -17.13
N VAL A 262 -20.21 0.57 -17.37
CA VAL A 262 -20.31 1.73 -18.27
C VAL A 262 -19.64 2.96 -17.65
N GLY A 263 -19.84 3.19 -16.35
CA GLY A 263 -19.13 4.20 -15.58
C GLY A 263 -17.62 3.96 -15.59
N ALA A 264 -17.20 2.72 -15.35
CA ALA A 264 -15.80 2.32 -15.35
C ALA A 264 -15.12 2.56 -16.71
N ALA A 265 -15.78 2.17 -17.81
CA ALA A 265 -15.24 2.36 -19.17
C ALA A 265 -15.02 3.82 -19.53
N LYS A 266 -15.88 4.74 -19.06
CA LYS A 266 -15.72 6.19 -19.30
C LYS A 266 -14.45 6.77 -18.67
N GLN A 267 -13.90 6.13 -17.64
CA GLN A 267 -12.71 6.62 -16.96
C GLN A 267 -11.41 6.22 -17.68
N ILE A 268 -11.40 5.10 -18.41
CA ILE A 268 -10.18 4.54 -19.01
C ILE A 268 -9.41 5.55 -19.90
N PRO A 269 -10.06 6.29 -20.82
CA PRO A 269 -9.36 7.27 -21.67
C PRO A 269 -8.70 8.42 -20.91
N LEU A 270 -9.06 8.64 -19.64
CA LEU A 270 -8.51 9.71 -18.80
C LEU A 270 -7.26 9.27 -18.03
N ILE A 271 -6.87 7.99 -18.11
CA ILE A 271 -5.76 7.42 -17.36
C ILE A 271 -4.49 7.49 -18.22
N ASP A 272 -3.58 8.40 -17.87
CA ASP A 272 -2.22 8.36 -18.38
C ASP A 272 -1.43 7.23 -17.70
N VAL A 273 -0.86 6.34 -18.52
CA VAL A 273 -0.14 5.12 -18.12
C VAL A 273 1.38 5.21 -18.34
N SER A 274 1.91 6.42 -18.55
CA SER A 274 3.28 6.66 -19.03
C SER A 274 4.41 6.35 -18.04
N GLU A 275 4.20 6.42 -16.71
CA GLU A 275 5.32 6.46 -15.76
C GLU A 275 5.61 5.15 -15.00
N ASN A 276 4.67 4.20 -14.94
CA ASN A 276 4.84 2.99 -14.12
C ASN A 276 4.30 1.74 -14.84
N ASP A 277 5.21 0.83 -15.17
CA ASP A 277 4.93 -0.41 -15.90
C ASP A 277 3.85 -1.26 -15.21
N LEU A 278 3.86 -1.35 -13.87
CA LEU A 278 2.86 -2.13 -13.11
C LEU A 278 1.48 -1.45 -13.12
N ILE A 279 1.43 -0.12 -12.99
CA ILE A 279 0.15 0.63 -13.09
C ILE A 279 -0.41 0.46 -14.50
N LYS A 280 0.43 0.60 -15.53
CA LYS A 280 0.05 0.40 -16.93
C LYS A 280 -0.51 -0.99 -17.18
N LEU A 281 0.16 -2.04 -16.70
CA LEU A 281 -0.32 -3.42 -16.80
C LEU A 281 -1.63 -3.61 -16.03
N SER A 282 -1.76 -3.05 -14.83
CA SER A 282 -3.00 -3.13 -14.06
C SER A 282 -4.17 -2.42 -14.73
N THR A 283 -3.95 -1.26 -15.36
CA THR A 283 -5.00 -0.53 -16.09
C THR A 283 -5.46 -1.31 -17.32
N ARG A 284 -4.53 -1.87 -18.09
CA ARG A 284 -4.87 -2.70 -19.27
C ARG A 284 -5.59 -4.00 -18.90
N ARG A 285 -5.22 -4.61 -17.77
CA ARG A 285 -5.97 -5.74 -17.20
C ARG A 285 -7.42 -5.35 -16.89
N MET A 286 -7.63 -4.21 -16.23
CA MET A 286 -8.97 -3.69 -15.96
C MET A 286 -9.74 -3.37 -17.25
N GLU A 287 -9.08 -2.82 -18.26
CA GLU A 287 -9.66 -2.56 -19.58
C GLU A 287 -10.19 -3.85 -20.23
N LEU A 288 -9.40 -4.92 -20.21
CA LEU A 288 -9.84 -6.24 -20.70
C LEU A 288 -11.05 -6.78 -19.93
N MET A 289 -11.03 -6.67 -18.59
CA MET A 289 -12.14 -7.12 -17.73
C MET A 289 -13.41 -6.32 -18.00
N ILE A 290 -13.32 -4.98 -18.05
CA ILE A 290 -14.44 -4.08 -18.34
C ILE A 290 -15.00 -4.34 -19.73
N HIS A 291 -14.15 -4.52 -20.74
CA HIS A 291 -14.60 -4.84 -22.08
C HIS A 291 -15.38 -6.16 -22.12
N ASP A 292 -14.87 -7.21 -21.44
CA ASP A 292 -15.53 -8.52 -21.38
C ASP A 292 -16.92 -8.42 -20.72
N GLU A 293 -17.03 -7.69 -19.62
CA GLU A 293 -18.32 -7.43 -18.96
C GLU A 293 -19.31 -6.71 -19.89
N LEU A 294 -18.86 -5.69 -20.62
CA LEU A 294 -19.73 -4.88 -21.45
C LEU A 294 -20.27 -5.63 -22.68
N ILE A 295 -19.45 -6.46 -23.33
CA ILE A 295 -19.88 -7.24 -24.50
C ILE A 295 -20.91 -8.31 -24.12
N HIS A 296 -20.75 -8.95 -22.96
CA HIS A 296 -21.64 -10.03 -22.53
C HIS A 296 -22.83 -9.57 -21.67
N ALA A 297 -22.94 -8.28 -21.36
CA ALA A 297 -24.08 -7.72 -20.62
C ALA A 297 -25.41 -7.73 -21.40
N GLY A 298 -25.40 -8.06 -22.71
CA GLY A 298 -26.60 -8.27 -23.52
C GLY A 298 -27.46 -7.03 -23.79
N ASN A 299 -27.04 -5.82 -23.40
CA ASN A 299 -27.82 -4.59 -23.57
C ASN A 299 -27.13 -3.54 -24.47
N LYS A 300 -27.94 -2.69 -25.12
CA LYS A 300 -27.49 -1.68 -26.10
C LYS A 300 -26.53 -0.64 -25.52
N LEU A 301 -26.72 -0.25 -24.24
CA LEU A 301 -25.87 0.74 -23.58
C LEU A 301 -24.46 0.20 -23.38
N SER A 302 -24.35 -1.04 -22.89
CA SER A 302 -23.07 -1.73 -22.69
C SER A 302 -22.35 -1.96 -24.01
N ALA A 303 -23.05 -2.39 -25.07
CA ALA A 303 -22.45 -2.55 -26.39
C ALA A 303 -21.88 -1.23 -26.95
N LYS A 304 -22.61 -0.12 -26.78
CA LYS A 304 -22.12 1.22 -27.18
C LYS A 304 -20.90 1.64 -26.36
N ALA A 305 -20.87 1.31 -25.07
CA ALA A 305 -19.73 1.60 -24.20
C ALA A 305 -18.49 0.78 -24.59
N ALA A 306 -18.65 -0.51 -24.89
CA ALA A 306 -17.56 -1.37 -25.36
C ALA A 306 -16.95 -0.85 -26.67
N ASN A 307 -17.80 -0.49 -27.64
CA ASN A 307 -17.34 0.08 -28.90
C ASN A 307 -16.58 1.41 -28.72
N LYS A 308 -17.02 2.25 -27.79
CA LYS A 308 -16.33 3.52 -27.47
C LYS A 308 -15.00 3.32 -26.75
N LEU A 309 -14.88 2.24 -25.97
CA LEU A 309 -13.61 1.89 -25.35
C LEU A 309 -12.56 1.57 -26.41
N GLY A 310 -12.98 1.05 -27.58
CA GLY A 310 -12.12 0.81 -28.72
C GLY A 310 -11.09 -0.30 -28.50
N THR A 311 -11.23 -1.05 -27.40
CA THR A 311 -10.33 -2.15 -27.07
C THR A 311 -10.43 -3.24 -28.13
N ASN A 312 -9.29 -3.62 -28.68
CA ASN A 312 -9.13 -4.84 -29.46
C ASN A 312 -8.45 -5.88 -28.54
N PRO A 313 -9.21 -6.79 -27.89
CA PRO A 313 -8.62 -7.65 -26.87
C PRO A 313 -7.47 -8.53 -27.38
N PRO A 314 -7.52 -9.16 -28.58
CA PRO A 314 -6.35 -9.85 -29.14
C PRO A 314 -5.09 -8.99 -29.25
N ALA A 315 -5.21 -7.77 -29.78
CA ALA A 315 -4.08 -6.86 -29.92
C ALA A 315 -3.55 -6.39 -28.55
N LEU A 316 -4.46 -6.10 -27.61
CA LEU A 316 -4.09 -5.68 -26.26
C LEU A 316 -3.40 -6.81 -25.49
N VAL A 317 -3.89 -8.04 -25.57
CA VAL A 317 -3.24 -9.24 -24.99
C VAL A 317 -1.83 -9.40 -25.54
N LYS A 318 -1.65 -9.32 -26.87
CA LYS A 318 -0.32 -9.39 -27.50
C LYS A 318 0.62 -8.31 -26.97
N THR A 319 0.13 -7.08 -26.84
CA THR A 319 0.90 -5.94 -26.31
C THR A 319 1.24 -6.13 -24.83
N MET A 320 0.30 -6.64 -24.02
CA MET A 320 0.55 -6.94 -22.61
C MET A 320 1.61 -8.02 -22.45
N ARG A 321 1.56 -9.12 -23.22
CA ARG A 321 2.60 -10.17 -23.20
C ARG A 321 3.99 -9.59 -23.48
N ALA A 322 4.11 -8.75 -24.51
CA ALA A 322 5.38 -8.10 -24.85
C ALA A 322 5.89 -7.24 -23.69
N ASN A 323 5.02 -6.44 -23.06
CA ASN A 323 5.37 -5.60 -21.92
C ASN A 323 5.75 -6.41 -20.67
N ILE A 324 5.06 -7.52 -20.40
CA ILE A 324 5.37 -8.40 -19.26
C ILE A 324 6.74 -9.05 -19.44
N ASN A 325 7.01 -9.58 -20.64
CA ASN A 325 8.30 -10.19 -20.97
C ASN A 325 9.45 -9.18 -20.90
N ASP A 326 9.23 -7.96 -21.38
CA ASP A 326 10.19 -6.87 -21.26
C ASP A 326 10.43 -6.47 -19.79
N LEU A 327 9.37 -6.40 -18.98
CA LEU A 327 9.48 -6.10 -17.54
C LEU A 327 10.29 -7.18 -16.81
N ALA A 328 10.02 -8.45 -17.07
CA ALA A 328 10.75 -9.59 -16.51
C ALA A 328 12.24 -9.55 -16.87
N LYS A 329 12.56 -9.21 -18.13
CA LYS A 329 13.95 -9.13 -18.62
C LYS A 329 14.71 -7.95 -18.02
N ARG A 330 14.08 -6.77 -17.90
CA ARG A 330 14.75 -5.55 -17.46
C ARG A 330 14.95 -5.50 -15.94
N LYS A 331 14.11 -6.18 -15.16
CA LYS A 331 14.02 -5.97 -13.71
C LYS A 331 13.68 -7.27 -12.96
N GLU A 332 14.70 -7.95 -12.46
CA GLU A 332 14.55 -9.15 -11.62
C GLU A 332 13.56 -8.95 -10.46
N ILE A 333 13.56 -7.75 -9.86
CA ILE A 333 12.64 -7.38 -8.76
C ILE A 333 11.15 -7.48 -9.12
N TYR A 334 10.81 -7.52 -10.41
CA TYR A 334 9.43 -7.60 -10.89
C TYR A 334 9.08 -8.97 -11.48
N LEU A 335 9.96 -9.98 -11.40
CA LEU A 335 9.69 -11.33 -11.91
C LEU A 335 8.39 -11.90 -11.32
N TYR A 336 8.23 -11.83 -10.00
CA TYR A 336 6.99 -12.25 -9.34
C TYR A 336 5.74 -11.56 -9.91
N HIS A 337 5.81 -10.24 -10.14
CA HIS A 337 4.68 -9.52 -10.73
C HIS A 337 4.44 -9.90 -12.20
N ALA A 338 5.52 -10.11 -12.96
CA ALA A 338 5.44 -10.52 -14.35
C ALA A 338 4.77 -11.89 -14.50
N ASP A 339 5.18 -12.86 -13.69
CA ASP A 339 4.59 -14.21 -13.64
C ASP A 339 3.12 -14.15 -13.27
N HIS A 340 2.77 -13.36 -12.24
CA HIS A 340 1.37 -13.12 -11.87
C HIS A 340 0.53 -12.51 -13.00
N PHE A 341 1.06 -11.53 -13.73
CA PHE A 341 0.34 -10.96 -14.86
C PHE A 341 0.21 -11.96 -16.02
N MET A 342 1.23 -12.78 -16.27
CA MET A 342 1.21 -13.78 -17.35
C MET A 342 0.18 -14.88 -17.07
N GLN A 343 0.17 -15.43 -15.85
CA GLN A 343 -0.80 -16.45 -15.44
C GLN A 343 -2.25 -15.97 -15.61
N TRP A 344 -2.53 -14.71 -15.21
CA TRP A 344 -3.85 -14.11 -15.43
C TRP A 344 -4.18 -13.96 -16.93
N LEU A 345 -3.22 -13.51 -17.73
CA LEU A 345 -3.41 -13.24 -19.16
C LEU A 345 -3.61 -14.51 -19.98
N ASP A 346 -2.94 -15.60 -19.61
CA ASP A 346 -3.16 -16.95 -20.16
C ASP A 346 -4.58 -17.41 -19.87
N ALA A 347 -5.01 -17.39 -18.60
CA ALA A 347 -6.34 -17.81 -18.22
C ALA A 347 -7.46 -16.95 -18.86
N PHE A 348 -7.22 -15.63 -19.02
CA PHE A 348 -8.14 -14.75 -19.75
C PHE A 348 -8.22 -15.09 -21.25
N THR A 349 -7.10 -15.50 -21.87
CA THR A 349 -7.09 -15.96 -23.26
C THR A 349 -7.91 -17.24 -23.39
N ASP A 350 -7.69 -18.22 -22.51
CA ASP A 350 -8.43 -19.49 -22.48
C ASP A 350 -9.95 -19.25 -22.25
N LEU A 351 -10.34 -18.32 -21.36
CA LEU A 351 -11.75 -17.92 -21.16
C LEU A 351 -12.40 -17.44 -22.46
N ARG A 352 -11.72 -16.57 -23.21
CA ARG A 352 -12.26 -16.02 -24.47
C ARG A 352 -12.40 -17.09 -25.55
N GLU A 353 -11.48 -18.04 -25.61
CA GLU A 353 -11.59 -19.19 -26.51
C GLU A 353 -12.79 -20.08 -26.16
N LEU A 354 -13.03 -20.31 -24.87
CA LEU A 354 -14.20 -21.07 -24.41
C LEU A 354 -15.52 -20.39 -24.76
N ARG A 355 -15.64 -19.08 -24.51
CA ARG A 355 -16.83 -18.30 -24.89
C ARG A 355 -17.07 -18.37 -26.39
N ARG A 356 -16.01 -18.17 -27.19
CA ARG A 356 -16.10 -18.30 -28.65
C ARG A 356 -16.54 -19.71 -29.06
N HIS A 357 -16.08 -20.76 -28.38
CA HIS A 357 -16.50 -22.13 -28.67
C HIS A 357 -17.98 -22.36 -28.34
N TYR A 358 -18.43 -21.86 -27.19
CA TYR A 358 -19.83 -21.92 -26.76
C TYR A 358 -20.77 -21.22 -27.74
N GLU A 359 -20.42 -19.99 -28.15
CA GLU A 359 -21.23 -19.16 -29.06
C GLU A 359 -21.31 -19.72 -30.49
N ASN A 360 -20.25 -20.37 -30.98
CA ASN A 360 -20.17 -20.84 -32.36
C ASN A 360 -20.65 -22.29 -32.58
N ARG A 361 -21.02 -23.02 -31.52
CA ARG A 361 -21.43 -24.43 -31.64
C ARG A 361 -22.83 -24.66 -31.05
N PRO A 362 -23.69 -25.43 -31.75
CA PRO A 362 -25.00 -25.80 -31.22
C PRO A 362 -24.85 -26.65 -29.94
N ASP A 363 -25.91 -26.69 -29.14
CA ASP A 363 -25.90 -27.47 -27.92
C ASP A 363 -25.78 -28.97 -28.19
N SER A 364 -24.83 -29.62 -27.53
CA SER A 364 -24.56 -31.05 -27.65
C SER A 364 -23.81 -31.57 -26.42
N VAL A 365 -23.92 -32.87 -26.17
CA VAL A 365 -23.17 -33.55 -25.09
C VAL A 365 -21.66 -33.35 -25.27
N GLU A 366 -21.17 -33.46 -26.51
CA GLU A 366 -19.75 -33.24 -26.83
C GLU A 366 -19.29 -31.81 -26.53
N ARG A 367 -20.13 -30.81 -26.86
CA ARG A 367 -19.84 -29.40 -26.53
C ARG A 367 -19.74 -29.21 -25.02
N SER A 368 -20.72 -29.71 -24.28
CA SER A 368 -20.78 -29.56 -22.82
C SER A 368 -19.61 -30.27 -22.14
N GLN A 369 -19.23 -31.47 -22.62
CA GLN A 369 -18.06 -32.19 -22.12
C GLN A 369 -16.76 -31.42 -22.39
N TYR A 370 -16.56 -30.93 -23.62
CA TYR A 370 -15.39 -30.11 -23.96
C TYR A 370 -15.28 -28.85 -23.09
N LEU A 371 -16.39 -28.12 -22.91
CA LEU A 371 -16.43 -26.93 -22.07
C LEU A 371 -16.09 -27.26 -20.62
N TRP A 372 -16.63 -28.36 -20.09
CA TRP A 372 -16.35 -28.82 -18.73
C TRP A 372 -14.87 -29.21 -18.53
N GLU A 373 -14.28 -29.98 -19.44
CA GLU A 373 -12.88 -30.42 -19.36
C GLU A 373 -11.92 -29.22 -19.41
N LYS A 374 -12.16 -28.30 -20.34
CA LYS A 374 -11.33 -27.09 -20.47
C LYS A 374 -11.50 -26.16 -19.29
N ARG A 375 -12.73 -25.93 -18.83
CA ARG A 375 -13.00 -25.13 -17.62
C ARG A 375 -12.23 -25.68 -16.42
N THR A 376 -12.31 -26.99 -16.19
CA THR A 376 -11.62 -27.67 -15.07
C THR A 376 -10.11 -27.46 -15.16
N THR A 377 -9.55 -27.59 -16.37
CA THR A 377 -8.12 -27.35 -16.63
C THR A 377 -7.71 -25.90 -16.30
N ILE A 378 -8.49 -24.91 -16.74
CA ILE A 378 -8.18 -23.49 -16.50
C ILE A 378 -8.31 -23.15 -15.01
N LEU A 379 -9.35 -23.65 -14.34
CA LEU A 379 -9.55 -23.45 -12.91
C LEU A 379 -8.40 -24.05 -12.09
N ALA A 380 -7.89 -25.22 -12.49
CA ALA A 380 -6.71 -25.83 -11.88
C ALA A 380 -5.45 -24.95 -12.05
N LYS A 381 -5.19 -24.42 -13.26
CA LYS A 381 -4.10 -23.45 -13.49
C LYS A 381 -4.21 -22.19 -12.63
N LEU A 382 -5.44 -21.76 -12.33
CA LEU A 382 -5.72 -20.61 -11.47
C LEU A 382 -5.70 -20.95 -9.98
N GLY A 383 -5.56 -22.21 -9.57
CA GLY A 383 -5.62 -22.64 -8.17
C GLY A 383 -4.70 -21.82 -7.26
N ASP A 384 -3.47 -21.58 -7.72
CA ASP A 384 -2.46 -20.84 -6.96
C ASP A 384 -2.54 -19.32 -7.14
N TYR A 385 -3.35 -18.82 -8.08
CA TYR A 385 -3.46 -17.39 -8.37
C TYR A 385 -4.41 -16.68 -7.38
N ARG A 386 -3.88 -16.22 -6.25
CA ARG A 386 -4.67 -15.60 -5.17
C ARG A 386 -4.76 -14.07 -5.29
N HIS A 387 -5.49 -13.59 -6.30
CA HIS A 387 -5.74 -12.16 -6.53
C HIS A 387 -7.21 -11.92 -6.95
N ILE A 388 -7.77 -10.73 -6.68
CA ILE A 388 -9.18 -10.37 -6.95
C ILE A 388 -9.55 -10.57 -8.43
N SER A 389 -8.67 -10.18 -9.35
CA SER A 389 -8.89 -10.41 -10.79
C SER A 389 -8.91 -11.90 -11.17
N GLY A 390 -8.37 -12.76 -10.32
CA GLY A 390 -8.45 -14.21 -10.41
C GLY A 390 -9.79 -14.75 -9.92
N GLU A 391 -10.32 -14.21 -8.82
CA GLU A 391 -11.68 -14.50 -8.37
C GLU A 391 -12.71 -14.12 -9.43
N TRP A 392 -12.53 -12.96 -10.06
CA TRP A 392 -13.33 -12.54 -11.21
C TRP A 392 -13.26 -13.57 -12.34
N LEU A 393 -12.06 -14.01 -12.75
CA LEU A 393 -11.90 -15.04 -13.79
C LEU A 393 -12.59 -16.35 -13.42
N ARG A 394 -12.42 -16.82 -12.17
CA ARG A 394 -13.07 -18.05 -11.70
C ARG A 394 -14.59 -17.95 -11.77
N LYS A 395 -15.17 -16.83 -11.32
CA LYS A 395 -16.61 -16.54 -11.44
C LYS A 395 -17.05 -16.60 -12.90
N LYS A 396 -16.29 -15.98 -13.82
CA LYS A 396 -16.62 -16.00 -15.26
C LYS A 396 -16.53 -17.39 -15.89
N LEU A 397 -15.53 -18.17 -15.53
CA LEU A 397 -15.38 -19.56 -16.00
C LEU A 397 -16.51 -20.46 -15.51
N GLN A 398 -17.00 -20.23 -14.29
CA GLN A 398 -18.12 -20.98 -13.70
C GLN A 398 -19.48 -20.69 -14.36
N CYS A 399 -19.64 -19.53 -15.03
CA CYS A 399 -20.89 -19.10 -15.63
C CYS A 399 -20.93 -19.22 -17.17
N ILE A 400 -20.04 -19.99 -17.81
CA ILE A 400 -20.02 -20.13 -19.28
C ILE A 400 -21.20 -20.96 -19.81
N ASP A 401 -21.79 -21.80 -18.97
CA ASP A 401 -22.85 -22.78 -19.26
C ASP A 401 -24.21 -22.45 -18.61
N GLN A 402 -24.32 -21.30 -17.94
CA GLN A 402 -25.57 -20.73 -17.39
C GLN A 402 -26.05 -19.60 -18.30
#